data_AF-A0A5J9V1W9-F1
#
_entry.id   AF-A0A5J9V1W9-F1
#
_cell.length_a   1.000
_cell.length_b   1.000
_cell.length_c   1.000
_cell.angle_alpha   90.00
_cell.angle_beta   90.00
_cell.angle_gamma   90.00
#
_symmetry.space_group_name_H-M   'P 1'
#
loop_
_entity.id
_entity.type
_entity.pdbx_description
1 polymer ?
#
loop_
_entity_poly.entity_id
_entity_poly.type
_entity_poly.pdbx_seq_one_letter_code
_entity_poly.pdbx_strand_id
1 'polypeptide(L)'
;MLRPSRAADVLLVSLLLAILSACVYAGYAAWHIYYPPSSCQSWKFPPLYKLRAEDVGTKDALMRGLLWCSAPQAAAAVLTLLLVDVGIDRRCCLAVAFVALAATAANHYMYGKLLGLARVNAPGDFFLALETAYVFLAALLDLLGVLALIRLLLLGAGLLEEEQGRASKLAKQA
;
A
#
# COMPACT_ATOMS: atom_id res chain seq x y z
N MET A 1 -13.87 -16.30 13.76
CA MET A 1 -14.74 -15.49 12.90
C MET A 1 -14.76 -14.05 13.38
N LEU A 2 -14.21 -13.11 12.61
CA LEU A 2 -14.39 -11.67 12.86
C LEU A 2 -15.89 -11.38 12.81
N ARG A 3 -16.50 -10.91 13.91
CA ARG A 3 -17.85 -10.33 13.85
C ARG A 3 -17.81 -9.22 12.79
N PRO A 4 -18.81 -9.14 11.88
CA PRO A 4 -18.88 -8.09 10.89
C PRO A 4 -18.91 -6.75 11.62
N SER A 5 -17.76 -6.09 11.61
CA SER A 5 -17.55 -4.81 12.25
C SER A 5 -17.07 -3.88 11.14
N ARG A 6 -17.50 -2.63 11.17
CA ARG A 6 -17.12 -1.65 10.15
C ARG A 6 -15.60 -1.56 9.93
N ALA A 7 -14.80 -1.87 10.95
CA ALA A 7 -13.34 -1.94 10.85
C ALA A 7 -12.84 -3.13 10.02
N ALA A 8 -13.49 -4.29 10.10
CA ALA A 8 -13.16 -5.43 9.25
C ALA A 8 -13.50 -5.14 7.78
N ASP A 9 -14.63 -4.47 7.51
CA ASP A 9 -15.01 -4.08 6.15
C ASP A 9 -14.03 -3.06 5.56
N VAL A 10 -13.64 -2.06 6.34
CA VAL A 10 -12.62 -1.07 5.94
C VAL A 10 -11.29 -1.77 5.64
N LEU A 11 -10.85 -2.68 6.51
CA LEU A 11 -9.60 -3.42 6.30
C LEU A 11 -9.66 -4.28 5.03
N LEU A 12 -10.79 -4.94 4.77
CA LEU A 12 -10.99 -5.71 3.54
C LEU A 12 -10.87 -4.83 2.30
N VAL A 13 -11.54 -3.66 2.29
CA VAL A 13 -11.45 -2.69 1.18
C VAL A 13 -10.00 -2.22 0.99
N SER A 14 -9.28 -1.91 2.07
CA SER A 14 -7.87 -1.51 1.99
C SER A 14 -6.96 -2.62 1.47
N LEU A 15 -7.20 -3.88 1.83
CA LEU A 15 -6.42 -5.03 1.32
C LEU A 15 -6.69 -5.28 -0.17
N LEU A 16 -7.94 -5.18 -0.61
CA LEU A 16 -8.29 -5.29 -2.03
C LEU A 16 -7.65 -4.16 -2.84
N LEU A 17 -7.66 -2.93 -2.29
CA LEU A 17 -6.98 -1.80 -2.90
C LEU A 17 -5.47 -2.00 -2.94
N ALA A 18 -4.87 -2.54 -1.88
CA ALA A 18 -3.45 -2.88 -1.86
C ALA A 18 -3.09 -3.88 -2.97
N ILE A 19 -3.91 -4.89 -3.23
CA ILE A 19 -3.70 -5.83 -4.34
C ILE A 19 -3.78 -5.09 -5.68
N LEU A 20 -4.82 -4.26 -5.88
CA LEU A 20 -5.01 -3.51 -7.11
C LEU A 20 -3.83 -2.56 -7.37
N SER A 21 -3.42 -1.79 -6.36
CA SER A 21 -2.29 -0.86 -6.44
C SER A 21 -0.99 -1.59 -6.76
N ALA A 22 -0.74 -2.76 -6.16
CA ALA A 22 0.43 -3.57 -6.49
C ALA A 22 0.44 -3.99 -7.97
N CYS A 23 -0.70 -4.43 -8.51
CA CYS A 23 -0.81 -4.78 -9.92
C CYS A 23 -0.54 -3.58 -10.84
N VAL A 24 -1.12 -2.41 -10.52
CA VAL A 24 -0.93 -1.18 -11.29
C VAL A 24 0.54 -0.74 -11.26
N TYR A 25 1.16 -0.71 -10.07
CA TYR A 25 2.55 -0.30 -9.92
C TYR A 25 3.53 -1.27 -10.57
N ALA A 26 3.33 -2.58 -10.41
CA ALA A 26 4.15 -3.58 -11.08
C ALA A 26 4.01 -3.49 -12.60
N GLY A 27 2.78 -3.34 -13.12
CA GLY A 27 2.51 -3.21 -14.54
C GLY A 27 3.16 -1.94 -15.12
N TYR A 28 3.00 -0.80 -14.45
CA TYR A 28 3.62 0.46 -14.83
C TYR A 28 5.15 0.37 -14.83
N ALA A 29 5.74 -0.16 -13.76
CA ALA A 29 7.19 -0.33 -13.67
C ALA A 29 7.74 -1.27 -14.74
N ALA A 30 7.09 -2.43 -14.95
CA ALA A 30 7.48 -3.39 -15.97
C ALA A 30 7.37 -2.77 -17.38
N TRP A 31 6.27 -2.07 -17.68
CA TRP A 31 6.09 -1.38 -18.95
C TRP A 31 7.25 -0.41 -19.21
N HIS A 32 7.59 0.43 -18.24
CA HIS A 32 8.68 1.41 -18.39
C HIS A 32 10.07 0.79 -18.46
N ILE A 33 10.30 -0.35 -17.82
CA ILE A 33 11.58 -1.07 -17.86
C ILE A 33 11.77 -1.77 -19.22
N TYR A 34 10.74 -2.44 -19.74
CA TYR A 34 10.81 -3.20 -20.99
C TYR A 34 10.62 -2.33 -22.24
N TYR A 35 9.85 -1.24 -22.12
CA TYR A 35 9.58 -0.30 -23.20
C TYR A 35 10.02 1.12 -22.79
N PRO A 36 11.33 1.36 -22.64
CA PRO A 36 11.81 2.68 -22.31
C PRO A 36 11.38 3.67 -23.41
N PRO A 37 10.86 4.86 -23.05
CA PRO A 37 10.46 5.84 -24.04
C PRO A 37 11.64 6.17 -24.94
N SER A 38 11.42 6.13 -26.26
CA SER A 38 12.42 6.50 -27.25
C SER A 38 12.97 7.89 -26.93
N SER A 39 14.30 8.06 -26.98
CA SER A 39 15.03 9.30 -26.68
C SER A 39 14.73 10.48 -27.61
N CYS A 40 13.72 10.37 -28.47
CA CYS A 40 13.18 11.48 -29.26
C CYS A 40 12.48 12.48 -28.35
N GLN A 41 13.27 13.29 -27.63
CA GLN A 41 12.84 14.57 -27.11
C GLN A 41 12.20 15.34 -28.27
N SER A 42 10.90 15.57 -28.19
CA SER A 42 10.25 16.50 -29.12
C SER A 42 10.88 17.88 -28.88
N TRP A 43 11.70 18.30 -29.82
CA TRP A 43 12.33 19.60 -30.06
C TRP A 43 11.39 20.83 -29.93
N LYS A 44 10.12 20.63 -29.58
CA LYS A 44 9.09 21.67 -29.50
C LYS A 44 9.02 22.38 -28.16
N PHE A 45 9.61 21.84 -27.09
CA PHE A 45 9.66 22.53 -25.80
C PHE A 45 11.03 22.33 -25.14
N PRO A 46 11.81 23.40 -24.89
CA PRO A 46 12.96 23.29 -24.02
C PRO A 46 12.46 22.88 -22.63
N PRO A 47 13.02 21.82 -22.01
CA PRO A 47 12.58 21.41 -20.69
C PRO A 47 12.85 22.55 -19.70
N LEU A 48 11.80 23.02 -19.01
CA LEU A 48 11.87 24.06 -17.99
C LEU A 48 12.80 23.67 -16.82
N TYR A 49 13.13 22.38 -16.71
CA TYR A 49 14.12 21.83 -15.81
C TYR A 49 15.02 20.84 -16.57
N LYS A 50 16.34 21.07 -16.58
CA LYS A 50 17.27 20.07 -17.09
C LYS A 50 17.32 18.91 -16.09
N LEU A 51 16.72 17.77 -16.43
CA LEU A 51 16.98 16.53 -15.70
C LEU A 51 18.49 16.30 -15.69
N ARG A 52 19.05 16.17 -14.50
CA ARG A 52 20.44 15.77 -14.32
C ARG A 52 20.54 14.26 -14.54
N ALA A 53 21.74 13.77 -14.82
CA ALA A 53 22.00 12.33 -14.90
C ALA A 53 21.58 11.59 -13.61
N GLU A 54 21.64 12.28 -12.46
CA GLU A 54 21.18 11.83 -11.15
C GLU A 54 19.66 11.52 -11.12
N ASP A 55 18.85 12.25 -11.89
CA ASP A 55 17.39 12.06 -11.93
C ASP A 55 17.01 10.79 -12.71
N VAL A 56 17.81 10.41 -13.71
CA VAL A 56 17.63 9.17 -14.48
C VAL A 56 17.94 7.95 -13.62
N GLY A 57 19.08 7.95 -12.92
CA GLY A 57 19.42 6.88 -11.98
C GLY A 57 18.38 6.73 -10.86
N THR A 58 17.88 7.85 -10.36
CA THR A 58 16.79 7.87 -9.37
C THR A 58 15.49 7.27 -9.92
N LYS A 59 15.09 7.64 -11.14
CA LYS A 59 13.89 7.09 -11.80
C LYS A 59 13.97 5.57 -11.93
N ASP A 60 15.09 5.05 -12.43
CA ASP A 60 15.26 3.61 -12.62
C ASP A 60 15.27 2.85 -11.29
N ALA A 61 15.91 3.41 -10.26
CA ALA A 61 15.90 2.83 -8.92
C ALA A 61 14.48 2.77 -8.34
N LEU A 62 13.69 3.84 -8.50
CA LEU A 62 12.29 3.88 -8.08
C LEU A 62 11.41 2.88 -8.84
N MET A 63 11.59 2.75 -10.16
CA MET A 63 10.84 1.77 -10.98
C MET A 63 11.15 0.34 -10.54
N ARG A 64 12.43 0.01 -10.33
CA ARG A 64 12.83 -1.30 -9.79
C ARG A 64 12.26 -1.52 -8.39
N GLY A 65 12.33 -0.51 -7.53
CA GLY A 65 11.73 -0.55 -6.19
C GLY A 65 10.24 -0.87 -6.23
N LEU A 66 9.46 -0.15 -7.07
CA LEU A 66 8.04 -0.41 -7.27
C LEU A 66 7.77 -1.86 -7.70
N LEU A 67 8.51 -2.36 -8.69
CA LEU A 67 8.34 -3.72 -9.18
C LEU A 67 8.61 -4.76 -8.08
N TRP A 68 9.74 -4.61 -7.37
CA TRP A 68 10.16 -5.54 -6.33
C TRP A 68 9.30 -5.49 -5.07
N CYS A 69 8.74 -4.33 -4.72
CA CYS A 69 7.86 -4.17 -3.56
C CYS A 69 6.40 -4.59 -3.85
N SER A 70 5.96 -4.51 -5.11
CA SER A 70 4.58 -4.87 -5.49
C SER A 70 4.26 -6.36 -5.32
N ALA A 71 5.20 -7.25 -5.65
CA ALA A 71 5.01 -8.69 -5.46
C ALA A 71 4.78 -9.10 -3.98
N PRO A 72 5.66 -8.75 -3.02
CA PRO A 72 5.44 -9.06 -1.62
C PRO A 72 4.25 -8.31 -1.02
N GLN A 73 3.92 -7.09 -1.48
CA GLN A 73 2.69 -6.38 -1.09
C GLN A 73 1.44 -7.19 -1.43
N ALA A 74 1.31 -7.61 -2.70
CA ALA A 74 0.16 -8.39 -3.16
C ALA A 74 0.09 -9.74 -2.44
N ALA A 75 1.23 -10.42 -2.29
CA ALA A 75 1.31 -11.70 -1.59
C ALA A 75 0.88 -11.57 -0.12
N ALA A 76 1.34 -10.54 0.59
CA ALA A 76 0.93 -10.28 1.97
C ALA A 76 -0.58 -9.99 2.06
N ALA A 77 -1.12 -9.15 1.17
CA ALA A 77 -2.55 -8.84 1.17
C ALA A 77 -3.43 -10.08 0.93
N VAL A 78 -3.08 -10.89 -0.08
CA VAL A 78 -3.79 -12.15 -0.38
C VAL A 78 -3.65 -13.13 0.78
N LEU A 79 -2.45 -13.27 1.35
CA LEU A 79 -2.22 -14.14 2.49
C LEU A 79 -3.08 -13.73 3.69
N THR A 80 -3.21 -12.44 3.99
CA THR A 80 -4.13 -11.96 5.03
C THR A 80 -5.56 -12.43 4.78
N LEU A 81 -6.06 -12.30 3.54
CA LEU A 81 -7.43 -12.72 3.20
C LEU A 81 -7.62 -14.23 3.39
N LEU A 82 -6.65 -15.03 2.98
CA LEU A 82 -6.68 -16.48 3.16
C LEU A 82 -6.60 -16.90 4.64
N LEU A 83 -5.71 -16.27 5.42
CA LEU A 83 -5.55 -16.57 6.84
C LEU A 83 -6.82 -16.23 7.65
N VAL A 84 -7.53 -15.16 7.26
CA VAL A 84 -8.82 -14.79 7.85
C VAL A 84 -9.88 -15.87 7.59
N ASP A 85 -9.92 -16.43 6.39
CA ASP A 85 -10.90 -17.45 5.99
C ASP A 85 -10.65 -18.80 6.69
N VAL A 86 -9.40 -19.22 6.76
CA VAL A 86 -9.00 -20.49 7.42
C VAL A 86 -9.05 -20.39 8.96
N GLY A 87 -9.32 -19.20 9.51
CA GLY A 87 -9.49 -19.01 10.95
C GLY A 87 -8.18 -19.08 11.75
N ILE A 88 -7.05 -18.73 11.11
CA ILE A 88 -5.75 -18.63 11.77
C ILE A 88 -5.78 -17.53 12.85
N ASP A 89 -4.83 -17.59 13.81
CA ASP A 89 -4.66 -16.58 14.85
C ASP A 89 -4.78 -15.16 14.28
N ARG A 90 -5.76 -14.42 14.83
CA ARG A 90 -6.05 -13.04 14.50
C ARG A 90 -4.79 -12.16 14.56
N ARG A 91 -3.89 -12.39 15.51
CA ARG A 91 -2.65 -11.61 15.64
C ARG A 91 -1.75 -11.80 14.42
N CYS A 92 -1.58 -13.03 13.97
CA CYS A 92 -0.85 -13.33 12.74
C CYS A 92 -1.50 -12.67 11.52
N CYS A 93 -2.82 -12.80 11.37
CA CYS A 93 -3.56 -12.16 10.26
C CYS A 93 -3.34 -10.64 10.23
N LEU A 94 -3.46 -9.98 11.38
CA LEU A 94 -3.26 -8.53 11.50
C LEU A 94 -1.80 -8.11 11.26
N ALA A 95 -0.82 -8.91 11.68
CA ALA A 95 0.59 -8.62 11.40
C ALA A 95 0.88 -8.67 9.89
N VAL A 96 0.38 -9.69 9.18
CA VAL A 96 0.52 -9.78 7.72
C VAL A 96 -0.22 -8.63 7.02
N ALA A 97 -1.40 -8.24 7.52
CA ALA A 97 -2.16 -7.11 6.99
C ALA A 97 -1.38 -5.80 7.12
N PHE A 98 -0.67 -5.62 8.24
CA PHE A 98 0.17 -4.45 8.47
C PHE A 98 1.34 -4.42 7.48
N VAL A 99 2.00 -5.55 7.23
CA VAL A 99 3.08 -5.65 6.24
C VAL A 99 2.56 -5.27 4.85
N ALA A 100 1.38 -5.75 4.46
CA ALA A 100 0.76 -5.39 3.19
C ALA A 100 0.57 -3.87 3.07
N LEU A 101 -0.07 -3.24 4.07
CA LEU A 101 -0.32 -1.79 4.06
C LEU A 101 0.96 -0.95 4.11
N ALA A 102 1.98 -1.40 4.85
CA ALA A 102 3.28 -0.73 4.90
C ALA A 102 3.99 -0.78 3.53
N ALA A 103 3.94 -1.92 2.84
CA ALA A 103 4.46 -2.05 1.49
C ALA A 103 3.68 -1.17 0.49
N THR A 104 2.35 -1.10 0.62
CA THR A 104 1.51 -0.20 -0.19
C THR A 104 1.89 1.26 0.03
N ALA A 105 2.11 1.70 1.27
CA ALA A 105 2.56 3.06 1.56
C ALA A 105 3.94 3.37 0.95
N ALA A 106 4.89 2.43 1.01
CA ALA A 106 6.19 2.58 0.36
C ALA A 106 6.05 2.72 -1.17
N ASN A 107 5.16 1.94 -1.78
CA ASN A 107 4.87 2.03 -3.21
C ASN A 107 4.19 3.36 -3.58
N HIS A 108 3.21 3.85 -2.81
CA HIS A 108 2.63 5.19 -3.00
C HIS A 108 3.70 6.28 -2.94
N TYR A 109 4.65 6.18 -2.01
CA TYR A 109 5.76 7.13 -1.91
C TYR A 109 6.66 7.10 -3.16
N MET A 110 7.10 5.91 -3.58
CA MET A 110 7.96 5.77 -4.75
C MET A 110 7.26 6.26 -6.03
N TYR A 111 5.98 5.92 -6.20
CA TYR A 111 5.19 6.37 -7.33
C TYR A 111 4.93 7.88 -7.29
N GLY A 112 4.64 8.44 -6.12
CA GLY A 112 4.51 9.89 -5.93
C GLY A 112 5.80 10.65 -6.29
N LYS A 113 6.97 10.09 -5.97
CA LYS A 113 8.26 10.64 -6.41
C LYS A 113 8.40 10.62 -7.94
N LEU A 114 8.00 9.53 -8.59
CA LEU A 114 8.00 9.44 -10.06
C LEU A 114 7.05 10.46 -10.70
N LEU A 115 5.84 10.65 -10.15
CA LEU A 115 4.90 11.67 -10.59
C LEU A 115 5.46 13.09 -10.45
N GLY A 116 6.17 13.36 -9.34
CA GLY A 116 6.88 14.62 -9.14
C GLY A 116 7.91 14.90 -10.23
N LEU A 117 8.74 13.90 -10.56
CA LEU A 117 9.70 13.99 -11.65
C LEU A 117 9.01 14.16 -13.02
N ALA A 118 7.88 13.50 -13.24
CA ALA A 118 7.12 13.62 -14.49
C ALA A 118 6.49 15.03 -14.65
N ARG A 119 5.89 15.59 -13.59
CA ARG A 119 5.26 16.92 -13.62
C ARG A 119 6.23 18.04 -13.94
N VAL A 120 7.48 17.93 -13.48
CA VAL A 120 8.53 18.89 -13.81
C VAL A 120 8.80 18.93 -15.33
N ASN A 121 8.59 17.82 -16.03
CA ASN A 121 8.80 17.71 -17.48
C ASN A 121 7.56 18.05 -18.32
N ALA A 122 6.37 17.94 -17.74
CA ALA A 122 5.10 18.15 -18.43
C ALA A 122 4.14 18.96 -17.54
N PRO A 123 4.43 20.25 -17.28
CA PRO A 123 3.54 21.08 -16.47
C PRO A 123 2.19 21.25 -17.17
N GLY A 124 1.10 21.07 -16.41
CA GLY A 124 -0.27 21.20 -16.93
C GLY A 124 -0.84 19.93 -17.57
N ASP A 125 -0.12 18.81 -17.55
CA ASP A 125 -0.65 17.52 -18.01
C ASP A 125 -1.81 17.05 -17.12
N PHE A 126 -3.01 16.98 -17.71
CA PHE A 126 -4.23 16.57 -17.05
C PHE A 126 -4.19 15.11 -16.56
N PHE A 127 -3.55 14.20 -17.31
CA PHE A 127 -3.43 12.80 -16.90
C PHE A 127 -2.52 12.65 -15.68
N LEU A 128 -1.41 13.38 -15.62
CA LEU A 128 -0.57 13.45 -14.40
C LEU A 128 -1.32 14.03 -13.21
N ALA A 129 -2.25 14.97 -13.44
CA ALA A 129 -3.12 15.50 -12.39
C ALA A 129 -4.08 14.44 -11.83
N LEU A 130 -4.74 13.69 -12.71
CA LEU A 130 -5.63 12.58 -12.34
C LEU A 130 -4.89 11.47 -11.60
N GLU A 131 -3.71 11.04 -12.06
CA GLU A 131 -2.92 10.01 -11.39
C GLU A 131 -2.51 10.46 -9.98
N THR A 132 -2.13 11.72 -9.81
CA THR A 132 -1.80 12.27 -8.49
C THR A 132 -3.01 12.24 -7.55
N ALA A 133 -4.20 12.60 -8.06
CA ALA A 133 -5.44 12.55 -7.28
C ALA A 133 -5.80 11.12 -6.86
N TYR A 134 -5.64 10.15 -7.77
CA TYR A 134 -5.81 8.73 -7.47
C TYR A 134 -4.87 8.25 -6.36
N VAL A 135 -3.56 8.52 -6.48
CA VAL A 135 -2.54 8.15 -5.49
C VAL A 135 -2.87 8.75 -4.12
N PHE A 136 -3.33 10.00 -4.09
CA PHE A 136 -3.74 10.66 -2.86
C PHE A 136 -4.94 9.97 -2.21
N LEU A 137 -6.00 9.68 -2.98
CA LEU A 137 -7.18 8.97 -2.49
C LEU A 137 -6.83 7.56 -2.00
N ALA A 138 -5.97 6.85 -2.73
CA ALA A 138 -5.52 5.52 -2.35
C ALA A 138 -4.71 5.55 -1.05
N ALA A 139 -3.81 6.52 -0.87
CA ALA A 139 -3.08 6.71 0.38
C ALA A 139 -3.99 7.02 1.57
N LEU A 140 -5.08 7.77 1.37
CA LEU A 140 -6.08 8.00 2.42
C LEU A 140 -6.80 6.71 2.82
N LEU A 141 -7.16 5.87 1.84
CA LEU A 141 -7.79 4.57 2.10
C LEU A 141 -6.85 3.58 2.80
N ASP A 142 -5.56 3.59 2.47
CA ASP A 142 -4.54 2.83 3.20
C ASP A 142 -4.44 3.30 4.66
N LEU A 143 -4.44 4.61 4.90
CA LEU A 143 -4.43 5.18 6.25
C LEU A 143 -5.65 4.73 7.05
N LEU A 144 -6.84 4.74 6.43
CA LEU A 144 -8.05 4.20 7.06
C LEU A 144 -7.93 2.70 7.37
N GLY A 145 -7.29 1.93 6.48
CA GLY A 145 -6.97 0.52 6.71
C GLY A 145 -6.06 0.31 7.91
N VAL A 146 -5.01 1.12 8.05
CA VAL A 146 -4.10 1.09 9.21
C VAL A 146 -4.85 1.43 10.49
N LEU A 147 -5.69 2.46 10.48
CA LEU A 147 -6.51 2.82 11.64
C LEU A 147 -7.49 1.71 12.02
N ALA A 148 -8.11 1.05 11.04
CA ALA A 148 -8.97 -0.10 11.25
C ALA A 148 -8.19 -1.27 11.87
N LEU A 149 -6.98 -1.54 11.39
CA LEU A 149 -6.08 -2.55 11.94
C LEU A 149 -5.74 -2.27 13.40
N ILE A 150 -5.35 -1.04 13.73
CA ILE A 150 -5.05 -0.62 15.12
C ILE A 150 -6.29 -0.82 16.01
N ARG A 151 -7.47 -0.41 15.55
CA ARG A 151 -8.71 -0.62 16.29
C ARG A 151 -8.98 -2.10 16.54
N LEU A 152 -8.80 -2.95 15.53
CA LEU A 152 -8.97 -4.39 15.67
C LEU A 152 -7.92 -4.99 16.61
N LEU A 153 -6.70 -4.47 16.65
CA LEU A 153 -5.67 -4.93 17.58
C LEU A 153 -6.04 -4.59 19.03
N LEU A 154 -6.42 -3.33 19.29
CA LEU A 154 -6.78 -2.83 20.61
C LEU A 154 -8.02 -3.53 21.17
N LEU A 155 -9.06 -3.72 20.35
CA LEU A 155 -10.26 -4.46 20.74
C LEU A 155 -9.97 -5.93 21.07
N GLY A 156 -9.01 -6.53 20.36
CA GLY A 156 -8.56 -7.90 20.65
C GLY A 156 -7.80 -8.02 21.97
N ALA A 157 -7.00 -7.00 22.33
CA ALA A 157 -6.25 -6.99 23.57
C ALA A 157 -7.17 -6.88 24.80
N GLY A 158 -8.17 -5.98 24.77
CA GLY A 158 -9.07 -5.78 25.90
C GLY A 158 -9.93 -7.00 26.24
N LEU A 159 -10.37 -7.78 25.24
CA LEU A 159 -11.15 -9.00 25.46
C LEU A 159 -10.33 -10.11 26.13
N LEU A 160 -9.04 -10.22 25.81
CA LEU A 160 -8.14 -11.21 26.40
C LEU A 160 -7.84 -10.89 27.88
N GLU A 161 -7.64 -9.61 28.21
CA GLU A 161 -7.46 -9.18 29.60
C GLU A 161 -8.72 -9.44 30.44
N GLU A 162 -9.91 -9.24 29.86
CA GLU A 162 -11.18 -9.48 30.55
C GLU A 162 -11.43 -10.97 30.83
N GLU A 163 -11.16 -11.85 29.85
CA GLU A 163 -11.25 -13.30 30.06
C GLU A 163 -10.24 -13.82 31.09
N GLN A 164 -9.00 -13.34 31.03
CA GLN A 164 -7.96 -13.74 31.97
C GLN A 164 -8.26 -13.26 33.40
N GLY A 165 -8.83 -12.06 33.55
CA GLY A 165 -9.34 -11.54 34.81
C GLY A 165 -10.51 -12.36 35.37
N ARG A 166 -11.44 -12.81 34.51
CA ARG A 166 -12.57 -13.65 34.91
C ARG A 166 -12.13 -15.05 35.34
N ALA A 167 -11.21 -15.68 34.61
CA ALA A 167 -10.64 -16.98 34.97
C ALA A 167 -9.88 -16.92 36.30
N SER A 168 -9.11 -15.85 36.55
CA SER A 168 -8.40 -15.66 37.83
C SER A 168 -9.35 -15.51 39.02
N LYS A 169 -10.49 -14.82 38.84
CA LYS A 169 -11.51 -14.68 39.90
C LYS A 169 -12.18 -16.02 40.23
N LEU A 170 -12.53 -16.80 39.20
CA LEU A 170 -13.12 -18.13 39.39
C LEU A 170 -12.16 -19.09 40.10
N ALA A 171 -10.87 -19.05 39.76
CA ALA A 171 -9.85 -19.87 40.42
C ALA A 171 -9.62 -19.53 41.91
N LYS A 172 -9.95 -18.31 42.35
CA LYS A 172 -9.87 -17.90 43.77
C LYS A 172 -11.12 -18.26 44.58
N GLN A 173 -12.20 -18.66 43.92
CA GLN A 173 -13.48 -19.02 44.55
C GLN A 173 -13.69 -20.53 44.68
N ALA A 174 -12.83 -21.34 44.03
CA ALA A 174 -12.76 -22.79 44.17
C ALA A 174 -11.72 -23.18 45.22
#